data_AF-A0A969Q1E0-F1
#
_entry.id   AF-A0A969Q1E0-F1
#
_cell.length_a   1.000
_cell.length_b   1.000
_cell.length_c   1.000
_cell.angle_alpha   90.00
_cell.angle_beta   90.00
_cell.angle_gamma   90.00
#
_symmetry.space_group_name_H-M   'P 1'
#
loop_
_entity.id
_entity.type
_entity.pdbx_description
1 polymer ?
#
loop_
_entity_poly.entity_id
_entity_poly.type
_entity_poly.pdbx_seq_one_letter_code
_entity_poly.pdbx_strand_id
1 'polypeptide(L)'
;MDRGAIPDESPRNLPEQLLLQDAKAGNCRSIQGGPDDILGDISRLVALYGGNPEDWYKMSSIQAVTINGASVQVHWFENKQILQQVEVKFKRQYPKTSPKNL
;
A
#
# COMPACT_ATOMS: atom_id res chain seq x y z
N MET A 1 9.61 -19.80 -3.68
CA MET A 1 9.20 -19.14 -4.94
C MET A 1 9.45 -17.65 -4.74
N ASP A 2 10.47 -17.11 -5.39
CA ASP A 2 10.70 -15.67 -5.39
C ASP A 2 9.54 -15.00 -6.11
N ARG A 3 8.73 -14.25 -5.35
CA ARG A 3 7.73 -13.39 -5.96
C ARG A 3 8.50 -12.31 -6.71
N GLY A 4 8.28 -12.18 -8.02
CA GLY A 4 8.86 -11.09 -8.81
C GLY A 4 8.30 -9.72 -8.41
N ALA A 5 8.67 -8.69 -9.18
CA ALA A 5 8.09 -7.36 -9.03
C ALA A 5 6.56 -7.42 -9.19
N ILE A 6 5.83 -6.79 -8.27
CA ILE A 6 4.38 -6.66 -8.38
C ILE A 6 4.09 -5.32 -9.04
N PRO A 7 3.45 -5.28 -10.23
CA PRO A 7 3.18 -4.03 -10.91
C PRO A 7 2.22 -3.15 -10.12
N ASP A 8 2.39 -1.84 -10.26
CA ASP A 8 1.48 -0.85 -9.70
C ASP A 8 0.08 -1.02 -10.28
N GLU A 9 -0.93 -1.03 -9.41
CA GLU A 9 -2.32 -0.97 -9.82
C GLU A 9 -2.68 0.45 -10.29
N SER A 10 -3.29 0.55 -11.46
CA SER A 10 -3.91 1.80 -11.91
C SER A 10 -5.31 1.96 -11.29
N PRO A 11 -5.71 3.18 -10.90
CA PRO A 11 -7.06 3.45 -10.41
C PRO A 11 -8.09 3.13 -11.51
N ARG A 12 -9.21 2.53 -11.13
CA ARG A 12 -10.26 2.07 -12.06
C ARG A 12 -11.45 3.02 -12.15
N ASN A 13 -11.48 4.04 -11.28
CA ASN A 13 -12.57 5.00 -11.17
C ASN A 13 -12.07 6.30 -10.52
N LEU A 14 -12.88 7.35 -10.60
CA LEU A 14 -12.55 8.66 -10.04
C LEU A 14 -12.26 8.62 -8.53
N PRO A 15 -13.05 7.92 -7.67
CA PRO A 15 -12.72 7.80 -6.26
C PRO A 15 -11.34 7.21 -5.96
N GLU A 16 -10.92 6.16 -6.68
CA GLU A 16 -9.57 5.59 -6.55
C GLU A 16 -8.48 6.56 -7.00
N GLN A 17 -8.72 7.28 -8.10
CA GLN A 17 -7.80 8.29 -8.59
C GLN A 17 -7.60 9.41 -7.56
N LEU A 18 -8.70 9.93 -7.00
CA LEU A 18 -8.65 10.98 -5.99
C LEU A 18 -7.96 10.50 -4.71
N LEU A 19 -8.27 9.27 -4.25
CA LEU A 19 -7.62 8.69 -3.08
C LEU A 19 -6.10 8.51 -3.27
N LEU A 20 -5.68 8.06 -4.46
CA LEU A 20 -4.26 7.93 -4.79
C LEU A 20 -3.56 9.30 -4.83
N GLN A 21 -4.18 10.30 -5.46
CA GLN A 21 -3.64 11.67 -5.51
C GLN A 21 -3.52 12.28 -4.12
N ASP A 22 -4.54 12.13 -3.28
CA ASP A 22 -4.54 12.60 -1.89
C ASP A 22 -3.42 11.95 -1.08
N ALA A 23 -3.27 10.62 -1.17
CA ALA A 23 -2.21 9.89 -0.49
C ALA A 23 -0.81 10.35 -0.94
N LYS A 24 -0.61 10.54 -2.27
CA LYS A 24 0.65 11.06 -2.84
C LYS A 24 0.92 12.53 -2.52
N ALA A 25 -0.11 13.31 -2.18
CA ALA A 25 0.03 14.68 -1.69
C ALA A 25 0.46 14.76 -0.21
N GLY A 26 0.66 13.62 0.45
CA GLY A 26 1.17 13.54 1.82
C GLY A 26 0.15 13.05 2.85
N ASN A 27 -1.11 12.80 2.46
CA ASN A 27 -2.15 12.26 3.35
C ASN A 27 -2.02 10.75 3.54
N CYS A 28 -0.84 10.33 3.99
CA CYS A 28 -0.47 8.94 4.18
C CYS A 28 0.31 8.73 5.48
N ARG A 29 0.48 7.47 5.86
CA ARG A 29 1.32 7.08 7.01
C ARG A 29 2.07 5.80 6.71
N SER A 30 3.25 5.67 7.33
CA SER A 30 3.89 4.37 7.47
C SER A 30 3.06 3.49 8.41
N ILE A 31 2.90 2.22 8.04
CA ILE A 31 2.27 1.19 8.86
C ILE A 31 3.22 0.05 9.23
N GLN A 32 4.42 0.02 8.62
CA GLN A 32 5.49 -0.95 8.88
C GLN A 32 6.78 -0.48 8.19
N GLY A 33 7.94 -0.99 8.59
CA GLY A 33 9.22 -0.66 7.97
C GLY A 33 10.04 0.32 8.82
N GLY A 34 11.29 0.54 8.39
CA GLY A 34 12.28 1.28 9.18
C GLY A 34 13.29 0.38 9.89
N PRO A 35 14.27 0.98 10.58
CA PRO A 35 15.33 0.25 11.28
C PRO A 35 14.81 -0.68 12.40
N ASP A 36 13.69 -0.32 13.04
CA ASP A 36 13.14 -1.05 14.20
C ASP A 36 12.08 -2.11 13.84
N ASP A 37 11.56 -2.11 12.60
CA ASP A 37 10.48 -3.01 12.15
C ASP A 37 10.66 -3.35 10.66
N ILE A 38 11.70 -4.12 10.37
CA ILE A 38 12.07 -4.50 9.02
C ILE A 38 10.92 -5.25 8.33
N LEU A 39 10.65 -4.88 7.08
CA LEU A 39 9.60 -5.51 6.28
C LEU A 39 9.89 -7.00 6.02
N GLY A 40 8.89 -7.85 6.12
CA GLY A 40 9.03 -9.28 5.77
C GLY A 40 9.44 -9.51 4.31
N ASP A 41 9.09 -8.58 3.40
CA ASP A 41 9.45 -8.64 1.99
C ASP A 41 10.79 -7.94 1.67
N ILE A 42 11.58 -7.54 2.67
CA ILE A 42 12.69 -6.59 2.46
C ILE A 42 13.75 -7.11 1.50
N SER A 43 14.14 -8.38 1.60
CA SER A 43 15.16 -8.97 0.73
C SER A 43 14.75 -8.92 -0.74
N ARG A 44 13.44 -9.10 -1.01
CA ARG A 44 12.88 -9.01 -2.36
C ARG A 44 12.85 -7.57 -2.85
N LEU A 45 12.46 -6.61 -2.01
CA LEU A 45 12.44 -5.19 -2.37
C LEU A 45 13.84 -4.68 -2.71
N VAL A 46 14.84 -5.01 -1.88
CA VAL A 46 16.24 -4.65 -2.14
C VAL A 46 16.77 -5.33 -3.41
N ALA A 47 16.47 -6.61 -3.62
CA ALA A 47 16.92 -7.31 -4.83
C ALA A 47 16.31 -6.75 -6.13
N LEU A 48 15.06 -6.28 -6.10
CA LEU A 48 14.35 -5.78 -7.28
C LEU A 48 14.55 -4.29 -7.52
N TYR A 49 14.61 -3.50 -6.46
CA TYR A 49 14.54 -2.04 -6.52
C TYR A 49 15.75 -1.34 -5.88
N GLY A 50 16.61 -2.07 -5.17
CA GLY A 50 17.78 -1.53 -4.49
C GLY A 50 17.46 -0.83 -3.16
N GLY A 51 18.36 0.05 -2.74
CA GLY A 51 18.28 0.78 -1.46
C GLY A 51 18.64 -0.06 -0.23
N ASN A 52 18.67 0.56 0.95
CA ASN A 52 18.95 -0.15 2.18
C ASN A 52 17.67 -0.73 2.81
N PRO A 53 17.77 -1.89 3.49
CA PRO A 53 16.64 -2.50 4.19
C PRO A 53 15.86 -1.57 5.12
N GLU A 54 16.57 -0.72 5.86
CA GLU A 54 16.00 0.17 6.88
C GLU A 54 15.29 1.41 6.30
N ASP A 55 15.51 1.70 5.02
CA ASP A 55 14.92 2.87 4.36
C ASP A 55 13.54 2.57 3.74
N TRP A 56 13.15 1.29 3.73
CA TRP A 56 11.90 0.82 3.15
C TRP A 56 10.76 0.81 4.16
N TYR A 57 9.64 1.39 3.74
CA TYR A 57 8.41 1.49 4.52
C TYR A 57 7.23 0.96 3.73
N LYS A 58 6.29 0.34 4.44
CA LYS A 58 4.96 0.05 3.92
C LYS A 58 4.06 1.23 4.27
N MET A 59 3.53 1.87 3.26
CA MET A 59 2.71 3.06 3.38
C MET A 59 1.23 2.72 3.20
N SER A 60 0.37 3.55 3.78
CA SER A 60 -1.08 3.48 3.64
C SER A 60 -1.69 4.87 3.60
N SER A 61 -2.73 5.07 2.79
CA SER A 61 -3.55 6.29 2.84
C SER A 61 -4.18 6.48 4.23
N ILE A 62 -4.18 7.71 4.74
CA ILE A 62 -4.86 8.00 6.01
C ILE A 62 -6.36 7.76 5.87
N GLN A 63 -6.93 8.23 4.77
CA GLN A 63 -8.34 8.06 4.46
C GLN A 63 -8.61 6.71 3.82
N ALA A 64 -9.87 6.28 3.94
CA ALA A 64 -10.46 5.21 3.17
C ALA A 64 -11.74 5.73 2.52
N VAL A 65 -12.06 5.24 1.32
CA VAL A 65 -13.30 5.59 0.61
C VAL A 65 -14.15 4.35 0.39
N THR A 66 -15.47 4.50 0.47
CA THR A 66 -16.39 3.38 0.22
C THR A 66 -16.65 3.26 -1.28
N ILE A 67 -16.28 2.14 -1.89
CA ILE A 67 -16.50 1.83 -3.31
C ILE A 67 -17.15 0.46 -3.40
N ASN A 68 -18.35 0.39 -4.00
CA ASN A 68 -19.09 -0.86 -4.19
C ASN A 68 -19.23 -1.69 -2.89
N GLY A 69 -19.48 -1.01 -1.76
CA GLY A 69 -19.64 -1.64 -0.45
C GLY A 69 -18.34 -2.06 0.25
N ALA A 70 -17.17 -1.83 -0.35
CA ALA A 70 -15.87 -2.03 0.31
C ALA A 70 -15.30 -0.70 0.80
N SER A 71 -14.69 -0.70 1.99
CA SER A 71 -13.75 0.34 2.41
C SER A 71 -12.43 0.14 1.67
N VAL A 72 -11.97 1.15 0.93
CA VAL A 72 -10.78 1.08 0.08
C VAL A 72 -9.70 2.02 0.59
N GLN A 73 -8.50 1.49 0.79
CA GLN A 73 -7.27 2.24 1.11
C GLN A 73 -6.22 2.00 0.04
N VAL A 74 -5.32 2.96 -0.16
CA VAL A 74 -4.13 2.78 -1.00
C VAL A 74 -2.98 2.31 -0.14
N HIS A 75 -2.23 1.33 -0.60
CA HIS A 75 -1.01 0.82 0.02
C HIS A 75 0.13 0.77 -0.99
N TRP A 76 1.35 1.01 -0.57
CA TRP A 76 2.55 0.87 -1.41
C TRP A 76 3.79 0.61 -0.55
N PHE A 77 4.90 0.28 -1.18
CA PHE A 77 6.22 0.33 -0.55
C PHE A 77 6.94 1.62 -0.98
N GLU A 78 7.57 2.28 -0.02
CA GLU A 78 8.33 3.50 -0.25
C GLU A 78 9.72 3.38 0.35
N ASN A 79 10.74 3.63 -0.45
CA ASN A 79 12.08 3.89 0.05
C ASN A 79 12.24 5.39 0.26
N LYS A 80 12.37 5.83 1.52
CA LYS A 80 12.44 7.27 1.85
C LYS A 80 13.76 7.92 1.49
N GLN A 81 14.83 7.15 1.33
CA GLN A 81 16.15 7.68 0.98
C GLN A 81 16.27 7.98 -0.51
N ILE A 82 15.73 7.11 -1.37
CA ILE A 82 15.75 7.30 -2.83
C ILE A 82 14.43 7.81 -3.42
N LEU A 83 13.45 8.14 -2.56
CA LEU A 83 12.12 8.66 -2.91
C LEU A 83 11.37 7.79 -3.91
N GLN A 84 11.58 6.48 -3.83
CA GLN A 84 10.99 5.51 -4.75
C GLN A 84 9.72 4.91 -4.15
N GLN A 85 8.62 4.94 -4.91
CA GLN A 85 7.35 4.30 -4.56
C GLN A 85 7.06 3.18 -5.54
N VAL A 86 6.74 1.99 -5.03
CA VAL A 86 6.50 0.79 -5.84
C VAL A 86 5.39 -0.09 -5.27
N GLU A 87 4.82 -0.91 -6.14
CA GLU A 87 3.80 -1.91 -5.85
C GLU A 87 2.54 -1.31 -5.21
N VAL A 88 2.08 -0.20 -5.78
CA VAL A 88 0.85 0.49 -5.38
C VAL A 88 -0.36 -0.44 -5.55
N LYS A 89 -1.20 -0.54 -4.53
CA LYS A 89 -2.40 -1.39 -4.50
C LYS A 89 -3.59 -0.72 -3.84
N PHE A 90 -4.78 -1.01 -4.33
CA PHE A 90 -6.04 -0.62 -3.72
C PHE A 90 -6.57 -1.76 -2.84
N LYS A 91 -6.28 -1.68 -1.53
CA LYS A 91 -6.73 -2.66 -0.55
C LYS A 91 -8.21 -2.45 -0.25
N ARG A 92 -9.02 -3.47 -0.53
CA ARG A 92 -10.47 -3.48 -0.26
C ARG A 92 -10.78 -4.31 0.97
N GLN A 93 -11.61 -3.76 1.85
CA GLN A 93 -12.15 -4.46 3.00
C GLN A 93 -13.67 -4.39 2.95
N TYR A 94 -14.31 -5.54 2.77
CA TYR A 94 -15.76 -5.67 2.87
C TYR A 94 -16.17 -5.84 4.34
N PRO A 95 -17.30 -5.25 4.76
CA PRO A 95 -17.85 -5.52 6.08
C PRO A 95 -18.14 -7.01 6.22
N LYS A 96 -17.81 -7.59 7.37
CA LYS A 96 -18.22 -8.95 7.70
C LYS A 96 -19.74 -8.95 7.83
N THR A 97 -20.46 -9.43 6.83
CA THR A 97 -21.88 -9.72 6.98
C THR A 97 -22.01 -10.88 7.96
N SER A 98 -22.42 -10.62 9.20
CA SER A 98 -22.85 -11.69 10.11
C SER A 98 -23.97 -12.48 9.43
N PRO A 99 -23.98 -13.82 9.47
CA PRO A 99 -25.13 -14.57 9.04
C PRO A 99 -26.34 -14.07 9.84
N LYS A 100 -27.36 -13.54 9.16
CA LYS A 100 -28.67 -13.40 9.78
C LYS A 100 -29.19 -14.83 9.94
N ASN A 101 -29.15 -15.36 11.16
CA ASN A 101 -29.96 -16.53 11.51
C ASN A 101 -31.42 -16.09 11.33
N LEU A 102 -32.03 -16.50 10.22
CA LEU A 102 -33.47 -16.47 9.99
C LEU A 102 -34.07 -17.76 10.54
#